data_AF-A0A5J4P898-F1
#
_entry.id   AF-A0A5J4P898-F1
#
_cell.length_a   1.000
_cell.length_b   1.000
_cell.length_c   1.000
_cell.angle_alpha   90.00
_cell.angle_beta   90.00
_cell.angle_gamma   90.00
#
_symmetry.space_group_name_H-M   'P 1'
#
loop_
_entity.id
_entity.type
_entity.pdbx_description
1 polymer ?
#
loop_
_entity_poly.entity_id
_entity_poly.type
_entity_poly.pdbx_seq_one_letter_code
_entity_poly.pdbx_strand_id
1 'polypeptide(L)'
;MAVIIKRVSGKKDIRQFIRFNYELYKNNPYSVPDLYSDMLRTFDKEKNAAFEFCEAEYFLAYKAGKLAGRIAGIINHRANKIWDKKEVRFGWIDFVDDTEVSSLLLKTVEEWGRSKGMEYIQGPLGFTDFDAEGMLIEGFD
;
A
#
# COMPACT_ATOMS: atom_id res chain seq x y z
N MET A 1 1.58 -16.74 -16.65
CA MET A 1 2.34 -17.27 -15.49
C MET A 1 1.68 -16.69 -14.25
N ALA A 2 1.37 -17.52 -13.25
CA ALA A 2 0.59 -17.08 -12.09
C ALA A 2 1.29 -15.98 -11.28
N VAL A 3 0.54 -14.98 -10.83
CA VAL A 3 0.99 -13.97 -9.88
C VAL A 3 0.89 -14.53 -8.45
N ILE A 4 1.94 -14.33 -7.65
CA ILE A 4 2.02 -14.79 -6.26
C ILE A 4 2.06 -13.59 -5.34
N ILE A 5 1.21 -13.59 -4.32
CA ILE A 5 1.22 -12.57 -3.27
C ILE A 5 2.05 -13.04 -2.08
N LYS A 6 2.93 -12.17 -1.60
CA LYS A 6 3.72 -12.36 -0.39
C LYS A 6 3.39 -11.25 0.59
N ARG A 7 2.96 -11.62 1.80
CA ARG A 7 2.87 -10.70 2.93
C ARG A 7 4.28 -10.24 3.33
N VAL A 8 4.45 -8.94 3.53
CA VAL A 8 5.72 -8.34 3.95
C VAL A 8 6.04 -8.76 5.37
N SER A 9 7.20 -9.38 5.54
CA SER A 9 7.66 -9.86 6.84
C SER A 9 9.10 -9.42 7.11
N GLY A 10 9.28 -8.66 8.19
CA GLY A 10 10.59 -8.19 8.63
C GLY A 10 11.23 -7.11 7.74
N LYS A 11 12.45 -6.74 8.11
CA LYS A 11 13.14 -5.56 7.55
C LYS A 11 13.48 -5.70 6.06
N LYS A 12 13.79 -6.92 5.59
CA LYS A 12 14.16 -7.13 4.18
C LYS A 12 12.98 -6.83 3.25
N ASP A 13 11.81 -7.36 3.57
CA ASP A 13 10.61 -7.20 2.76
C ASP A 13 10.14 -5.73 2.78
N ILE A 14 10.19 -5.05 3.93
CA ILE A 14 9.88 -3.61 4.01
C ILE A 14 10.79 -2.79 3.10
N ARG A 15 12.09 -3.10 3.06
CA ARG A 15 13.00 -2.41 2.12
C ARG A 15 12.63 -2.67 0.67
N GLN A 16 12.21 -3.89 0.32
CA GLN A 16 11.73 -4.21 -1.03
C GLN A 16 10.44 -3.45 -1.36
N PHE A 17 9.51 -3.39 -0.39
CA PHE A 17 8.27 -2.62 -0.50
C PHE A 17 8.57 -1.16 -0.81
N ILE A 18 9.43 -0.51 -0.02
CA ILE A 18 9.81 0.88 -0.24
C ILE A 18 10.51 1.05 -1.60
N ARG A 19 11.54 0.24 -1.87
CA ARG A 19 12.39 0.38 -3.07
C ARG A 19 11.68 0.10 -4.39
N PHE A 20 10.60 -0.67 -4.39
CA PHE A 20 9.89 -1.02 -5.62
C PHE A 20 9.43 0.22 -6.40
N ASN A 21 8.91 1.24 -5.72
CA ASN A 21 8.47 2.49 -6.37
C ASN A 21 9.63 3.24 -7.05
N TYR A 22 10.78 3.35 -6.37
CA TYR A 22 11.99 3.96 -6.93
C TYR A 22 12.42 3.25 -8.21
N GLU A 23 12.40 1.92 -8.22
CA GLU A 23 12.79 1.15 -9.41
C GLU A 23 11.75 1.22 -10.53
N LEU A 24 10.46 1.24 -10.19
CA LEU A 24 9.36 1.32 -11.15
C LEU A 24 9.40 2.64 -11.91
N TYR A 25 9.63 3.76 -11.20
CA TYR A 25 9.56 5.10 -11.78
C TYR A 25 10.93 5.74 -12.07
N LYS A 26 12.04 5.01 -11.98
CA LYS A 26 13.40 5.56 -12.15
C LYS A 26 13.66 6.33 -13.45
N ASN A 27 12.90 6.02 -14.50
CA ASN A 27 13.02 6.65 -15.82
C ASN A 27 11.89 7.65 -16.11
N ASN A 28 10.98 7.89 -15.15
CA ASN A 28 9.91 8.86 -15.30
C ASN A 28 10.42 10.26 -14.92
N PRO A 29 10.44 11.24 -15.85
CA PRO A 29 10.99 12.57 -15.57
C PRO A 29 10.17 13.37 -14.56
N TYR A 30 8.90 13.00 -14.33
CA TYR A 30 7.98 13.66 -13.41
C TYR A 30 7.92 12.98 -12.03
N SER A 31 8.60 11.84 -11.86
CA SER A 31 8.60 11.11 -10.60
C SER A 31 9.59 11.71 -9.62
N VAL A 32 9.07 12.28 -8.53
CA VAL A 32 9.88 12.71 -7.38
C VAL A 32 9.70 11.67 -6.27
N PRO A 33 10.72 10.82 -6.00
CA PRO A 33 10.58 9.78 -4.98
C PRO A 33 10.67 10.38 -3.58
N ASP A 34 9.95 9.78 -2.64
CA ASP A 34 10.04 10.12 -1.22
C ASP A 34 11.45 9.91 -0.67
N LEU A 35 11.78 10.61 0.43
CA LEU A 35 12.99 10.32 1.18
C LEU A 35 12.92 8.93 1.79
N TYR A 36 13.90 8.09 1.46
CA TYR A 36 13.94 6.70 1.91
C TYR A 36 13.91 6.56 3.45
N SER A 37 14.52 7.50 4.18
CA SER A 37 14.48 7.56 5.64
C SER A 37 13.09 7.83 6.18
N ASP A 38 12.31 8.65 5.48
CA ASP A 38 10.96 9.04 5.91
C ASP A 38 10.01 7.88 5.66
N MET A 39 10.11 7.20 4.52
CA MET A 39 9.38 5.97 4.25
C MET A 39 9.66 4.88 5.30
N LEU A 40 10.92 4.74 5.74
CA LEU A 40 11.25 3.82 6.83
C LEU A 40 10.55 4.20 8.14
N ARG A 41 10.42 5.50 8.44
CA ARG A 41 9.70 5.98 9.65
C ARG A 41 8.20 5.76 9.52
N THR A 42 7.61 6.01 8.35
CA THR A 42 6.18 5.82 8.08
C THR A 42 5.72 4.39 8.35
N PHE A 43 6.51 3.37 7.98
CA PHE A 43 6.15 1.96 8.20
C PHE A 43 6.66 1.37 9.52
N ASP A 44 7.33 2.16 10.36
CA ASP A 44 7.88 1.72 11.64
C ASP A 44 6.84 1.90 12.76
N LYS A 45 6.37 0.78 13.31
CA LYS A 45 5.34 0.74 14.36
C LYS A 45 5.75 1.43 15.66
N GLU A 46 7.06 1.56 15.92
CA GLU A 46 7.57 2.22 17.12
C GLU A 46 7.74 3.73 16.93
N LYS A 47 7.74 4.22 15.68
CA LYS A 47 8.00 5.64 15.35
C LYS A 47 6.79 6.37 14.82
N ASN A 48 5.90 5.70 14.10
CA ASN A 48 4.70 6.32 13.56
C ASN A 48 3.54 6.16 14.57
N ALA A 49 3.14 7.28 15.18
CA ALA A 49 2.05 7.32 16.14
C ALA A 49 0.70 6.84 15.57
N ALA A 50 0.54 6.80 14.24
CA ALA A 50 -0.67 6.27 13.62
C ALA A 50 -0.94 4.80 14.00
N PHE A 51 0.09 4.00 14.29
CA PHE A 51 -0.08 2.61 14.73
C PHE A 51 -0.73 2.46 16.11
N GLU A 52 -0.92 3.53 16.87
CA GLU A 52 -1.75 3.51 18.09
C GLU A 52 -3.23 3.26 17.78
N PHE A 53 -3.69 3.61 16.58
CA PHE A 53 -5.09 3.49 16.15
C PHE A 53 -5.27 2.84 14.77
N CYS A 54 -4.19 2.56 14.05
CA CYS A 54 -4.20 1.87 12.78
C CYS A 54 -3.62 0.45 12.88
N GLU A 55 -4.33 -0.52 12.31
CA GLU A 55 -3.75 -1.80 11.93
C GLU A 55 -3.33 -1.73 10.46
N ALA A 56 -2.18 -2.30 10.08
CA ALA A 56 -1.78 -2.34 8.67
C ALA A 56 -1.02 -3.62 8.31
N GLU A 57 -1.21 -4.02 7.06
CA GLU A 57 -0.49 -5.08 6.40
C GLU A 57 -0.01 -4.65 5.02
N TYR A 58 1.11 -5.21 4.59
CA TYR A 58 1.71 -4.86 3.31
C TYR A 58 1.95 -6.13 2.50
N PHE A 59 1.78 -6.00 1.19
CA PHE A 59 1.86 -7.13 0.28
C PHE A 59 2.73 -6.78 -0.93
N LEU A 60 3.47 -7.78 -1.39
CA LEU A 60 4.29 -7.74 -2.59
C LEU A 60 3.73 -8.76 -3.59
N ALA A 61 3.55 -8.36 -4.84
CA ALA A 61 3.17 -9.24 -5.93
C ALA A 61 4.40 -9.67 -6.72
N TYR A 62 4.52 -10.96 -7.01
CA TYR A 62 5.57 -11.54 -7.84
C TYR A 62 4.99 -12.19 -9.08
N LYS A 63 5.51 -11.85 -10.26
CA LYS A 63 5.16 -12.50 -11.54
C LYS A 63 6.44 -13.07 -12.15
N ALA A 64 6.43 -14.36 -12.50
CA ALA A 64 7.60 -15.07 -13.00
C ALA A 64 8.87 -14.92 -12.12
N GLY A 65 8.68 -14.92 -10.79
CA GLY A 65 9.77 -14.76 -9.81
C GLY A 65 10.31 -13.34 -9.67
N LYS A 66 9.79 -12.36 -10.42
CA LYS A 66 10.18 -10.95 -10.33
C LYS A 66 9.14 -10.17 -9.56
N LEU A 67 9.60 -9.20 -8.77
CA LEU A 67 8.70 -8.27 -8.08
C LEU A 67 7.97 -7.43 -9.11
N ALA A 68 6.63 -7.44 -9.04
CA ALA A 68 5.74 -6.89 -10.04
C ALA A 68 4.76 -5.86 -9.46
N GLY A 69 4.61 -5.79 -8.14
CA GLY A 69 3.79 -4.77 -7.50
C GLY A 69 3.85 -4.79 -5.99
N ARG A 70 3.24 -3.78 -5.38
CA ARG A 70 3.08 -3.60 -3.94
C ARG A 70 1.74 -2.96 -3.62
N ILE A 71 1.23 -3.21 -2.41
CA ILE A 71 0.06 -2.53 -1.85
C ILE A 71 0.09 -2.58 -0.32
N ALA A 72 -0.35 -1.51 0.33
CA ALA A 72 -0.65 -1.49 1.76
C ALA A 72 -2.16 -1.61 1.98
N GLY A 73 -2.57 -2.45 2.92
CA GLY A 73 -3.90 -2.45 3.51
C GLY A 73 -3.83 -1.84 4.91
N ILE A 74 -4.74 -0.91 5.23
CA ILE A 74 -4.75 -0.16 6.49
C ILE A 74 -6.17 -0.11 7.04
N ILE A 75 -6.35 -0.36 8.33
CA ILE A 75 -7.62 -0.16 9.03
C ILE A 75 -7.38 0.91 10.07
N ASN A 76 -7.99 2.08 9.87
CA ASN A 76 -7.98 3.15 10.86
C ASN A 76 -9.20 3.01 11.77
N HIS A 77 -9.01 2.42 12.96
CA HIS A 77 -10.10 2.15 13.89
C HIS A 77 -10.76 3.43 14.41
N ARG A 78 -9.99 4.52 14.54
CA ARG A 78 -10.50 5.81 15.01
C ARG A 78 -11.42 6.45 13.99
N ALA A 79 -11.03 6.48 12.71
CA ALA A 79 -11.86 6.98 11.61
C ALA A 79 -13.13 6.16 11.46
N ASN A 80 -13.00 4.82 11.43
CA ASN A 80 -14.14 3.90 11.36
C ASN A 80 -15.14 4.13 12.52
N LYS A 81 -14.64 4.38 13.74
CA LYS A 81 -15.50 4.69 14.90
C LYS A 81 -16.18 6.07 14.79
N ILE A 82 -15.46 7.10 14.35
CA ILE A 82 -15.99 8.47 14.29
C ILE A 82 -17.07 8.60 13.21
N TRP A 83 -16.89 7.94 12.06
CA TRP A 83 -17.79 8.05 10.92
C TRP A 83 -18.79 6.89 10.79
N ASP A 84 -18.80 5.99 11.76
CA ASP A 84 -19.63 4.77 11.78
C ASP A 84 -19.47 3.96 10.46
N LYS A 85 -18.21 3.68 10.12
CA LYS A 85 -17.81 2.96 8.92
C LYS A 85 -17.09 1.66 9.27
N LYS A 86 -17.08 0.75 8.29
CA LYS A 86 -16.33 -0.51 8.33
C LYS A 86 -15.46 -0.60 7.08
N GLU A 87 -14.49 0.29 6.99
CA GLU A 87 -13.65 0.45 5.81
C GLU A 87 -12.24 -0.07 6.03
N VAL A 88 -11.73 -0.79 5.04
CA VAL A 88 -10.29 -0.97 4.85
C VAL A 88 -9.80 0.07 3.85
N ARG A 89 -8.70 0.75 4.16
CA ARG A 89 -7.98 1.63 3.25
C ARG A 89 -6.95 0.82 2.47
N PHE A 90 -6.75 1.14 1.20
CA PHE A 90 -5.53 0.77 0.49
C PHE A 90 -4.66 2.00 0.22
N GLY A 91 -3.35 1.82 0.16
CA GLY A 91 -2.39 2.88 -0.15
C GLY A 91 -1.08 2.30 -0.66
N TRP A 92 -0.14 3.16 -1.06
CA TRP A 92 1.15 2.75 -1.64
C TRP A 92 1.01 1.65 -2.70
N ILE A 93 0.01 1.79 -3.57
CA ILE A 93 -0.26 0.83 -4.63
C ILE A 93 0.60 1.17 -5.84
N ASP A 94 1.49 0.27 -6.22
CA ASP A 94 2.32 0.40 -7.42
C ASP A 94 2.43 -0.98 -8.07
N PHE A 95 2.37 -1.04 -9.40
CA PHE A 95 2.48 -2.29 -10.14
C PHE A 95 2.97 -2.05 -11.57
N VAL A 96 3.55 -3.08 -12.18
CA VAL A 96 3.82 -3.10 -13.62
C VAL A 96 2.51 -3.11 -14.40
N ASP A 97 2.49 -2.57 -15.62
CA ASP A 97 1.30 -2.46 -16.48
C ASP A 97 0.73 -3.85 -16.85
N ASP A 98 -0.06 -4.40 -15.92
CA ASP A 98 -0.55 -5.77 -15.93
C ASP A 98 -1.79 -5.89 -15.02
N THR A 99 -2.96 -6.03 -15.65
CA THR A 99 -4.26 -6.10 -14.95
C THR A 99 -4.36 -7.27 -13.97
N GLU A 100 -3.65 -8.37 -14.21
CA GLU A 100 -3.63 -9.53 -13.31
C GLU A 100 -2.98 -9.16 -11.98
N VAL A 101 -1.90 -8.37 -12.03
CA VAL A 101 -1.16 -7.91 -10.84
C VAL A 101 -1.99 -6.94 -10.02
N SER A 102 -2.57 -5.92 -10.66
CA SER A 102 -3.37 -4.90 -9.98
C SER A 102 -4.63 -5.49 -9.35
N SER A 103 -5.34 -6.35 -10.08
CA SER A 103 -6.55 -7.01 -9.57
C SER A 103 -6.26 -7.87 -8.35
N LEU A 104 -5.15 -8.62 -8.36
CA LEU A 104 -4.79 -9.50 -7.25
C LEU A 104 -4.32 -8.71 -6.01
N LEU A 105 -3.61 -7.60 -6.19
CA LEU A 105 -3.21 -6.71 -5.10
C LEU A 105 -4.43 -6.11 -4.38
N LEU A 106 -5.37 -5.54 -5.12
CA LEU A 106 -6.59 -4.96 -4.56
C LEU A 106 -7.44 -6.02 -3.85
N LYS A 107 -7.66 -7.16 -4.51
CA LYS A 107 -8.39 -8.31 -3.93
C LYS A 107 -7.75 -8.81 -2.63
N THR A 108 -6.43 -8.81 -2.54
CA THR A 108 -5.72 -9.20 -1.30
C THR A 108 -6.07 -8.26 -0.14
N VAL A 109 -6.13 -6.95 -0.38
CA VAL A 109 -6.50 -5.97 0.66
C VAL A 109 -7.98 -6.11 1.02
N GLU A 110 -8.87 -6.35 0.05
CA GLU A 110 -10.28 -6.63 0.31
C GLU A 110 -10.47 -7.87 1.20
N GLU A 111 -9.77 -8.97 0.89
CA GLU A 111 -9.83 -10.22 1.66
C GLU A 111 -9.27 -10.03 3.07
N TRP A 112 -8.15 -9.32 3.20
CA TRP A 112 -7.59 -8.97 4.50
C TRP A 112 -8.54 -8.10 5.31
N GLY A 113 -9.13 -7.04 4.72
CA GLY A 113 -10.13 -6.21 5.36
C GLY A 113 -11.36 -7.00 5.79
N ARG A 114 -11.88 -7.88 4.93
CA ARG A 114 -13.01 -8.76 5.24
C ARG A 114 -12.70 -9.69 6.41
N SER A 115 -11.49 -10.24 6.48
CA SER A 115 -11.04 -11.06 7.62
C SER A 115 -11.04 -10.30 8.96
N LYS A 116 -11.03 -8.97 8.91
CA LYS A 116 -11.07 -8.05 10.06
C LYS A 116 -12.46 -7.43 10.28
N GLY A 117 -13.47 -7.89 9.54
CA GLY A 117 -14.85 -7.40 9.66
C GLY A 117 -15.12 -6.08 8.92
N MET A 118 -14.24 -5.67 8.01
CA MET A 118 -14.51 -4.53 7.12
C MET A 118 -15.44 -4.97 5.98
N GLU A 119 -16.31 -4.06 5.56
CA GLU A 119 -17.33 -4.28 4.52
C GLU A 119 -17.02 -3.51 3.22
N TYR A 120 -16.28 -2.41 3.32
CA TYR A 120 -15.95 -1.53 2.20
C TYR A 120 -14.44 -1.35 2.08
N ILE A 121 -13.98 -1.07 0.85
CA ILE A 121 -12.61 -0.66 0.56
C ILE A 121 -12.60 0.78 0.05
N GLN A 122 -11.66 1.59 0.52
CA GLN A 122 -11.44 2.96 0.01
C GLN A 122 -9.95 3.20 -0.24
N GLY A 123 -9.62 4.09 -1.15
CA GLY A 123 -8.22 4.37 -1.46
C GLY A 123 -8.01 5.03 -2.82
N PRO A 124 -6.75 5.41 -3.12
CA PRO A 124 -5.59 5.27 -2.24
C PRO A 124 -5.57 6.33 -1.13
N LEU A 125 -5.43 5.89 0.12
CA LEU A 125 -5.28 6.74 1.31
C LEU A 125 -4.19 6.18 2.24
N GLY A 126 -3.45 7.07 2.89
CA GLY A 126 -2.45 6.69 3.88
C GLY A 126 -3.02 6.38 5.28
N PHE A 127 -2.14 6.42 6.29
CA PHE A 127 -2.54 6.14 7.68
C PHE A 127 -3.41 7.27 8.25
N THR A 128 -3.14 8.50 7.83
CA THR A 128 -3.78 9.76 8.23
C THR A 128 -3.95 10.67 7.03
N ASP A 129 -4.77 11.70 7.16
CA ASP A 129 -5.03 12.69 6.10
C ASP A 129 -3.83 13.60 5.79
N PHE A 130 -2.70 13.44 6.51
CA PHE A 130 -1.42 14.10 6.21
C PHE A 130 -0.50 13.24 5.33
N ASP A 131 -0.83 11.96 5.13
CA ASP A 131 -0.11 11.09 4.22
C ASP A 131 -0.55 11.35 2.75
N ALA A 132 0.13 10.74 1.79
CA ALA A 132 -0.28 10.84 0.39
C ALA A 132 -1.66 10.18 0.17
N GLU A 133 -2.55 10.91 -0.50
CA GLU A 133 -3.91 10.47 -0.83
C GLU A 133 -4.25 10.79 -2.28
N GLY A 134 -5.11 9.95 -2.87
CA GLY A 134 -5.56 10.10 -4.25
C GLY A 134 -4.56 9.58 -5.29
N MET A 135 -4.99 9.60 -6.55
CA MET A 135 -4.23 9.15 -7.70
C MET A 135 -4.44 10.13 -8.85
N LEU A 136 -3.35 10.49 -9.53
CA LEU A 136 -3.43 11.27 -10.77
C LEU A 136 -4.00 10.39 -11.88
N ILE A 137 -5.15 10.78 -12.45
CA ILE A 137 -5.83 10.05 -13.53
C ILE A 137 -5.78 10.78 -14.89
N GLU A 138 -5.37 12.05 -14.90
CA GLU A 138 -5.24 12.91 -16.08
C GLU A 138 -4.16 13.98 -15.86
N GLY A 139 -3.65 14.60 -16.94
CA GLY A 139 -2.65 15.67 -16.84
C GLY A 139 -1.22 15.20 -16.55
N PHE A 140 -0.79 14.15 -17.25
CA PHE A 140 0.53 13.53 -17.06
C PHE A 140 1.70 14.28 -17.74
N ASP A 141 1.41 15.35 -18.50
CA ASP A 141 2.34 16.09 -19.36
C ASP A 141 2.41 17.59 -19.00
#